data_AF-A0A6B2LVG3-F1
#
_entry.id   AF-A0A6B2LVG3-F1
#
_cell.length_a   1.000
_cell.length_b   1.000
_cell.length_c   1.000
_cell.angle_alpha   90.00
_cell.angle_beta   90.00
_cell.angle_gamma   90.00
#
_symmetry.space_group_name_H-M   'P 1'
#
loop_
_entity.id
_entity.type
_entity.pdbx_description
1 polymer ?
#
loop_
_entity_poly.entity_id
_entity_poly.type
_entity_poly.pdbx_seq_one_letter_code
_entity_poly.pdbx_strand_id
1 'polypeptide(L)' 'MDGLYKQFITPPYVFGCEIAGTIVYIGKEVKGFKISDHVVSFISMDTGGGCAPYVSQKFYSLVKKPNTVPFETAAVVLAP' A
#
# COMPACT_ATOMS: atom_id res chain seq x y z
N MET A 1 -4.46 -20.82 -9.47
CA MET A 1 -4.62 -19.69 -10.41
C MET A 1 -3.58 -19.90 -11.48
N ASP A 2 -4.01 -20.20 -12.71
CA ASP A 2 -3.10 -20.42 -13.84
C ASP A 2 -2.77 -19.06 -14.48
N GLY A 3 -1.97 -18.26 -13.76
CA GLY A 3 -1.49 -16.97 -14.23
C GLY A 3 -0.39 -17.11 -15.28
N LEU A 4 -0.28 -16.13 -16.18
CA LEU A 4 0.78 -16.07 -17.20
C LEU A 4 2.19 -15.91 -16.59
N TYR A 5 2.28 -15.31 -15.40
CA TYR A 5 3.53 -15.09 -14.68
C TYR A 5 3.78 -16.19 -13.65
N LYS A 6 5.00 -16.73 -13.63
CA LYS A 6 5.50 -17.72 -12.64
C LYS A 6 5.76 -17.12 -11.24
N GLN A 7 5.18 -15.97 -10.92
CA GLN A 7 5.35 -15.38 -9.60
C GLN A 7 4.72 -16.33 -8.56
N PHE A 8 5.48 -16.65 -7.51
CA PHE A 8 5.08 -17.61 -6.48
C PHE A 8 4.05 -16.99 -5.52
N ILE A 9 2.88 -16.61 -6.02
CA ILE A 9 1.75 -16.17 -5.22
C ILE A 9 0.88 -17.38 -4.88
N THR A 10 0.60 -17.58 -3.58
CA THR A 10 -0.26 -18.66 -3.10
C THR A 10 -1.68 -18.12 -2.90
N PRO A 11 -2.69 -18.62 -3.62
CA PRO A 11 -4.07 -18.21 -3.38
C PRO A 11 -4.57 -18.57 -1.97
N PRO A 12 -5.50 -17.79 -1.38
CA PRO A 12 -6.10 -16.57 -1.93
C PRO A 12 -5.10 -15.40 -1.95
N TYR A 13 -5.11 -14.64 -3.05
CA TYR A 13 -4.20 -13.53 -3.26
C TYR A 13 -4.97 -12.29 -3.73
N VAL A 14 -4.66 -11.14 -3.12
CA VAL A 14 -5.24 -9.85 -3.49
C VAL A 14 -4.19 -9.07 -4.27
N PHE A 15 -4.50 -8.70 -5.51
CA PHE A 15 -3.58 -7.94 -6.37
C PHE A 15 -3.40 -6.48 -5.90
N GLY A 16 -2.50 -5.76 -6.57
CA GLY A 16 -2.24 -4.33 -6.35
C GLY A 16 -0.94 -4.08 -5.59
N CYS A 17 -0.02 -3.35 -6.24
CA CYS A 17 1.33 -3.06 -5.75
C CYS A 17 1.52 -1.58 -5.41
N GLU A 18 0.57 -0.73 -5.75
CA GLU A 18 0.65 0.71 -5.53
C GLU A 18 -0.62 1.16 -4.82
N ILE A 19 -0.46 1.91 -3.75
CA ILE A 19 -1.58 2.46 -2.99
C ILE A 19 -1.36 3.92 -2.63
N ALA A 20 -2.46 4.65 -2.55
CA ALA A 20 -2.57 5.91 -1.85
C ALA A 20 -3.83 5.86 -0.98
N GLY A 21 -3.74 6.28 0.28
CA GLY A 21 -4.86 6.17 1.20
C GLY A 21 -4.65 6.84 2.55
N THR A 22 -5.55 6.55 3.47
CA THR A 22 -5.59 7.18 4.80
C THR A 22 -5.32 6.15 5.88
N ILE A 23 -4.47 6.48 6.84
CA ILE A 23 -4.20 5.60 7.98
C ILE A 23 -5.43 5.54 8.88
N VAL A 24 -6.02 4.34 9.03
CA VAL A 24 -7.17 4.07 9.90
C VAL A 24 -6.82 3.31 11.19
N TYR A 25 -5.63 2.72 11.26
CA TYR A 25 -5.13 2.00 12.43
C TYR A 25 -3.59 2.04 12.47
N ILE A 26 -3.00 2.06 13.66
CA ILE A 26 -1.55 2.09 13.87
C ILE A 26 -1.18 1.06 14.95
N GLY A 27 -0.20 0.21 14.66
CA GLY A 27 0.35 -0.74 15.62
C GLY A 27 1.10 -0.03 16.76
N LYS A 28 1.07 -0.61 17.97
CA LYS A 28 1.57 0.00 19.22
C LYS A 28 3.01 0.55 19.15
N GLU A 29 3.87 -0.05 18.35
CA GLU A 29 5.30 0.31 18.25
C GLU A 29 5.63 1.25 17.08
N VAL A 30 4.66 1.57 16.23
CA VAL A 30 4.86 2.45 15.08
C VAL A 30 4.89 3.91 15.51
N LYS A 31 5.88 4.65 15.05
CA LYS A 31 6.10 6.09 15.34
C LYS A 31 6.12 6.90 14.04
N GLY A 32 5.97 8.22 14.14
CA GLY A 32 6.08 9.15 13.01
C GLY A 32 4.82 9.31 12.16
N PHE A 33 3.80 8.47 12.39
CA PHE A 33 2.50 8.52 11.73
C PHE A 33 1.38 8.77 12.72
N LYS A 34 0.28 9.35 12.23
CA LYS A 34 -0.98 9.48 12.98
C LYS A 34 -2.15 8.95 12.16
N ILE A 35 -3.22 8.56 12.86
CA ILE A 35 -4.51 8.31 12.23
C ILE A 35 -4.90 9.54 11.40
N SER A 36 -5.51 9.30 10.25
CA SER A 36 -5.85 10.31 9.24
C SER A 36 -4.66 10.90 8.46
N ASP A 37 -3.42 10.47 8.67
CA ASP A 37 -2.34 10.81 7.73
C ASP A 37 -2.64 10.22 6.35
N HIS A 38 -2.44 11.03 5.31
CA HIS A 38 -2.52 10.60 3.93
C HIS A 38 -1.15 10.06 3.48
N VAL A 39 -1.13 8.83 2.98
CA VAL A 39 0.12 8.13 2.66
C VAL A 39 0.06 7.45 1.30
N VAL A 40 1.23 7.13 0.78
CA VAL A 40 1.46 6.26 -0.36
C VAL A 40 2.40 5.13 0.03
N SER A 41 2.33 4.00 -0.68
CA SER A 41 3.24 2.87 -0.48
C SER A 41 3.33 2.00 -1.72
N PHE A 42 4.53 1.48 -1.98
CA PHE A 42 4.75 0.37 -2.89
C PHE A 42 4.70 -0.95 -2.10
N ILE A 43 3.79 -1.84 -2.47
CA ILE A 43 3.56 -3.14 -1.86
C ILE A 43 4.28 -4.20 -2.68
N SER A 44 4.98 -5.10 -1.99
CA SER A 44 5.66 -6.21 -2.62
C SER A 44 4.69 -7.18 -3.31
N MET A 45 5.06 -7.65 -4.50
CA MET A 45 4.25 -8.55 -5.34
C MET A 45 4.08 -9.97 -4.75
N ASP A 46 4.81 -10.33 -3.69
CA ASP A 46 4.65 -11.60 -2.97
C ASP A 46 3.48 -11.57 -1.99
N THR A 47 3.11 -10.38 -1.50
CA THR A 47 2.11 -10.16 -0.45
C THR A 47 0.85 -9.50 -0.99
N GLY A 48 1.00 -8.55 -1.92
CA GLY A 48 -0.11 -7.84 -2.54
C GLY A 48 -1.03 -7.12 -1.54
N GLY A 49 -2.26 -6.84 -1.96
CA GLY A 49 -3.30 -6.25 -1.10
C GLY A 49 -3.79 -4.87 -1.50
N GLY A 50 -3.23 -4.24 -2.53
CA GLY A 50 -3.63 -2.88 -2.94
C GLY A 50 -5.04 -2.77 -3.52
N CYS A 51 -5.57 -3.83 -4.14
CA CYS A 51 -6.92 -3.89 -4.68
C CYS A 51 -7.95 -4.33 -3.63
N ALA A 52 -7.84 -3.79 -2.41
CA ALA A 52 -8.77 -4.00 -1.31
C ALA A 52 -9.03 -2.67 -0.59
N PRO A 53 -10.16 -2.52 0.12
CA PRO A 53 -10.45 -1.29 0.88
C PRO A 53 -9.46 -1.05 2.04
N TYR A 54 -8.77 -2.10 2.49
CA TYR A 54 -7.78 -2.02 3.56
C TYR A 54 -6.59 -2.93 3.26
N VAL A 55 -5.40 -2.49 3.65
CA VAL A 55 -4.16 -3.26 3.57
C VAL A 55 -3.23 -2.89 4.72
N SER A 56 -2.52 -3.90 5.24
CA SER A 56 -1.49 -3.69 6.26
C SER A 56 -0.15 -3.45 5.59
N GLN A 57 0.57 -2.42 6.02
CA GLN A 57 1.90 -2.08 5.53
C GLN A 57 2.87 -1.82 6.68
N LYS A 58 4.16 -2.02 6.40
CA LYS A 58 5.21 -1.71 7.35
C LYS A 58 5.43 -0.20 7.36
N PHE A 59 5.63 0.38 8.54
CA PHE A 59 5.74 1.84 8.66
C PHE A 59 6.86 2.44 7.81
N TYR A 60 7.95 1.69 7.59
CA TYR A 60 9.09 2.12 6.79
C TYR A 60 8.85 2.08 5.28
N SER A 61 7.78 1.44 4.79
CA SER A 61 7.37 1.46 3.37
C SER A 61 6.35 2.55 3.07
N LEU A 62 5.95 3.35 4.07
CA LEU A 62 4.97 4.42 3.93
C LEU A 62 5.67 5.77 3.78
N VAL A 63 5.15 6.59 2.86
CA VAL A 63 5.54 7.99 2.70
C VAL A 63 4.29 8.86 2.80
N LYS A 64 4.37 9.99 3.51
CA LYS A 64 3.24 10.93 3.56
C LYS A 64 3.09 11.64 2.22
N LYS A 65 1.89 11.58 1.64
CA LYS A 65 1.62 12.36 0.43
C LYS A 65 1.39 13.83 0.79
N PRO A 66 1.78 14.79 -0.07
CA PRO A 66 1.34 16.17 0.08
C PRO A 66 -0.19 16.28 0.09
N ASN A 67 -0.74 17.17 0.90
CA ASN A 67 -2.19 17.39 0.96
C ASN A 67 -2.75 18.02 -0.33
N THR A 68 -1.90 18.68 -1.11
CA THR A 68 -2.26 19.31 -2.40
C THR A 68 -2.35 18.31 -3.55
N VAL A 69 -1.87 17.08 -3.38
CA VAL A 69 -1.89 16.05 -4.43
C VAL A 69 -3.09 15.12 -4.21
N PRO A 70 -3.99 14.94 -5.19
CA PRO A 70 -5.09 13.96 -5.14
C PRO A 70 -4.58 12.52 -4.94
N PHE A 71 -5.40 11.64 -4.39
CA PHE A 71 -5.00 10.25 -4.14
C PHE A 71 -4.69 9.49 -5.42
N GLU A 72 -5.48 9.73 -6.46
CA GLU A 72 -5.35 9.12 -7.78
C GLU A 72 -3.99 9.45 -8.39
N THR A 73 -3.57 10.73 -8.29
CA THR A 73 -2.25 11.17 -8.74
C THR A 73 -1.14 10.63 -7.85
N ALA A 74 -1.35 10.59 -6.53
CA ALA A 74 -0.34 10.10 -5.60
C ALA A 74 -0.05 8.60 -5.78
N ALA A 75 -1.04 7.81 -6.19
CA ALA A 75 -0.89 6.37 -6.40
C ALA A 75 0.02 6.00 -7.60
N VAL A 76 0.12 6.87 -8.62
CA VAL A 76 0.82 6.56 -9.89
C VAL A 76 2.26 7.08 -9.98
N VAL A 77 2.73 7.81 -8.96
CA VAL A 77 4.09 8.41 -8.94
C VAL A 77 5.10 7.58 -8.14
N LEU A 78 4.67 6.43 -7.62
CA LEU A 78 5.55 5.51 -6.91
C LEU A 78 6.50 4.87 -7.92
N ALA A 79 7.79 5.17 -7.83
CA ALA A 79 8.79 4.47 -8.59
C ALA A 79 9.18 3.16 -7.86
N PRO A 80 9.31 2.02 -8.56
CA PRO A 80 9.79 0.76 -7.99
C PRO A 80 11.29 0.81 -7.62
#